data_AF-A0A7S2VKD1-F1
#
_entry.id   AF-A0A7S2VKD1-F1
#
_cell.length_a   1.000
_cell.length_b   1.000
_cell.length_c   1.000
_cell.angle_alpha   90.00
_cell.angle_beta   90.00
_cell.angle_gamma   90.00
#
_symmetry.space_group_name_H-M   'P 1'
#
loop_
_entity.id
_entity.type
_entity.pdbx_description
1 polymer ?
#
loop_
_entity_poly.entity_id
_entity_poly.type
_entity_poly.pdbx_seq_one_letter_code
_entity_poly.pdbx_strand_id
1 'polypeptide(L)'
;MIRKALEFGHAKHPDAGLEKLRASIQGNIGFIFATNCTLDDIREVLKKHTRLSAAKAGQVSNVALNLPSGPTGMDPSQTNFFQALNIGTKIVKGQIELVSDFPILKIGDKVSPSAAVLLTKLNIKPFEYG
;
A
#
# COMPACT_ATOMS: atom_id res chain seq x y z
N MET A 1 -21.40 -17.25 4.62
CA MET A 1 -22.71 -17.11 3.94
C MET A 1 -22.58 -17.02 2.42
N ILE A 2 -21.74 -16.15 1.85
CA ILE A 2 -21.62 -15.98 0.39
C ILE A 2 -21.07 -17.23 -0.33
N ARG A 3 -20.08 -17.92 0.24
CA ARG A 3 -19.59 -19.21 -0.33
C ARG A 3 -20.69 -20.28 -0.41
N LYS A 4 -21.63 -20.32 0.54
CA LYS A 4 -22.80 -21.23 0.49
C LYS A 4 -23.79 -20.79 -0.58
N ALA A 5 -24.03 -19.49 -0.74
CA ALA A 5 -24.91 -18.98 -1.80
C ALA A 5 -24.39 -19.30 -3.21
N LEU A 6 -23.07 -19.26 -3.41
CA LEU A 6 -22.43 -19.66 -4.67
C LEU A 6 -22.55 -21.16 -4.94
N GLU A 7 -22.54 -21.99 -3.90
CA GLU A 7 -22.75 -23.45 -3.99
C GLU A 7 -24.19 -23.77 -4.42
N PHE A 8 -25.19 -23.13 -3.80
CA PHE A 8 -26.59 -23.25 -4.21
C PHE A 8 -26.86 -22.66 -5.61
N GLY A 9 -26.17 -21.58 -5.98
CA GLY A 9 -26.25 -20.98 -7.31
C GLY A 9 -25.66 -21.87 -8.39
N HIS A 10 -24.54 -22.54 -8.09
CA HIS A 10 -23.89 -23.48 -9.02
C HIS A 10 -24.76 -24.71 -9.29
N ALA A 11 -25.48 -25.22 -8.28
CA ALA A 11 -26.44 -26.31 -8.44
C ALA A 11 -27.60 -25.96 -9.39
N LYS A 12 -27.94 -24.66 -9.54
CA LYS A 12 -28.98 -24.20 -10.48
C LYS A 12 -28.44 -23.82 -11.86
N HIS A 13 -27.17 -23.41 -11.95
CA HIS A 13 -26.52 -23.01 -13.20
C HIS A 13 -25.06 -23.52 -13.26
N PRO A 14 -24.84 -24.77 -13.75
CA PRO A 14 -23.52 -25.39 -13.77
C PRO A 14 -22.53 -24.72 -14.73
N ASP A 15 -22.99 -24.12 -15.84
CA ASP A 15 -22.16 -23.45 -16.85
C ASP A 15 -21.54 -22.11 -16.41
N ALA A 16 -21.97 -21.55 -15.26
CA ALA A 16 -21.57 -20.20 -14.86
C ALA A 16 -20.17 -20.10 -14.23
N GLY A 17 -19.41 -21.20 -14.10
CA GLY A 17 -18.02 -21.17 -13.61
C GLY A 17 -17.85 -20.71 -12.16
N LEU A 18 -18.91 -20.81 -11.35
CA LEU A 18 -19.00 -20.33 -9.95
C LEU A 18 -18.00 -21.00 -9.00
N GLU A 19 -17.47 -22.17 -9.37
CA GLU A 19 -16.47 -22.89 -8.58
C GLU A 19 -15.10 -22.20 -8.57
N LYS A 20 -14.66 -21.63 -9.70
CA LYS A 20 -13.43 -20.84 -9.77
C LYS A 20 -13.54 -19.56 -8.93
N LEU A 21 -14.73 -18.94 -8.93
CA LEU A 21 -15.01 -17.77 -8.11
C LEU A 21 -14.94 -18.11 -6.62
N ARG A 22 -15.47 -19.28 -6.20
CA ARG A 22 -15.37 -19.76 -4.82
C ARG A 22 -13.92 -19.87 -4.34
N ALA A 23 -13.02 -20.40 -5.17
CA ALA A 23 -11.61 -20.58 -4.82
C ALA A 23 -10.89 -19.23 -4.60
N SER A 24 -11.24 -18.23 -5.41
CA SER A 24 -10.65 -16.88 -5.32
C SER A 24 -11.16 -16.03 -4.17
N ILE A 25 -12.27 -16.41 -3.51
CA ILE A 25 -12.82 -15.64 -2.38
C ILE A 25 -12.01 -15.93 -1.13
N GLN A 26 -11.07 -15.06 -0.74
CA GLN A 26 -10.33 -15.15 0.53
C GLN A 26 -10.43 -13.85 1.34
N GLY A 27 -10.76 -13.96 2.63
CA GLY A 27 -10.83 -12.79 3.52
C GLY A 27 -12.08 -11.94 3.33
N ASN A 28 -11.92 -10.62 3.42
CA ASN A 28 -13.03 -9.65 3.42
C ASN A 28 -13.26 -9.16 1.99
N ILE A 29 -14.27 -9.71 1.30
CA ILE A 29 -14.52 -9.48 -0.13
C ILE A 29 -15.96 -8.99 -0.34
N GLY A 30 -16.11 -7.97 -1.20
CA GLY A 30 -17.38 -7.49 -1.72
C GLY A 30 -17.62 -7.95 -3.15
N PHE A 31 -18.90 -8.05 -3.54
CA PHE A 31 -19.30 -8.31 -4.93
C PHE A 31 -19.88 -7.03 -5.53
N ILE A 32 -19.38 -6.65 -6.71
CA ILE A 32 -19.90 -5.54 -7.48
C ILE A 32 -20.71 -6.13 -8.63
N PHE A 33 -22.01 -5.90 -8.61
CA PHE A 33 -22.91 -6.28 -9.70
C PHE A 33 -23.20 -5.04 -10.53
N ALA A 34 -22.69 -5.01 -11.76
CA ALA A 34 -22.97 -3.95 -12.71
C ALA A 34 -23.72 -4.55 -13.91
N THR A 35 -24.94 -4.08 -14.14
CA THR A 35 -25.84 -4.63 -15.16
C THR A 35 -25.60 -4.00 -16.55
N ASN A 36 -25.04 -2.79 -16.61
CA ASN A 36 -24.90 -2.00 -17.84
C ASN A 36 -23.46 -1.48 -18.08
N CYS A 37 -22.42 -2.21 -17.62
CA CYS A 37 -21.02 -1.78 -17.76
C CYS A 37 -20.13 -2.93 -18.22
N THR A 38 -19.05 -2.61 -18.91
CA THR A 38 -18.01 -3.59 -19.26
C THR A 38 -17.06 -3.78 -18.08
N LEU A 39 -16.36 -4.92 -18.05
CA LEU A 39 -15.33 -5.19 -17.04
C LEU A 39 -14.21 -4.12 -17.02
N ASP A 40 -13.91 -3.52 -18.17
CA ASP A 40 -12.88 -2.49 -18.29
C ASP A 40 -13.31 -1.16 -17.65
N ASP A 41 -14.57 -0.74 -17.87
CA ASP A 41 -15.16 0.45 -17.24
C ASP A 41 -15.11 0.36 -15.71
N ILE A 42 -15.48 -0.81 -15.16
CA ILE A 42 -15.45 -1.04 -13.70
C ILE A 42 -14.00 -0.90 -13.19
N ARG A 43 -13.03 -1.44 -13.93
CA ARG A 43 -11.61 -1.36 -13.56
C ARG A 43 -11.09 0.07 -13.60
N GLU A 44 -11.47 0.86 -14.61
CA GLU A 44 -11.12 2.28 -14.68
C GLU A 44 -11.73 3.09 -13.54
N VAL A 45 -13.03 2.88 -13.25
CA VAL A 45 -13.70 3.58 -12.15
C VAL A 45 -13.06 3.26 -10.81
N LEU A 46 -12.72 2.00 -10.56
CA LEU A 46 -12.02 1.59 -9.33
C LEU A 46 -10.63 2.21 -9.23
N LYS A 47 -9.83 2.16 -10.31
CA LYS A 47 -8.51 2.81 -10.35
C LYS A 47 -8.58 4.32 -10.13
N LYS A 48 -9.62 4.97 -10.65
CA LYS A 48 -9.81 6.42 -10.49
C LYS A 48 -10.17 6.83 -9.06
N HIS A 49 -10.81 5.94 -8.31
CA HIS A 49 -11.26 6.20 -6.94
C HIS A 49 -10.34 5.58 -5.88
N THR A 50 -9.05 5.39 -6.18
CA THR A 50 -8.08 5.02 -5.16
C THR A 50 -7.76 6.21 -4.26
N ARG A 51 -7.49 5.93 -2.99
CA ARG A 51 -7.00 6.90 -2.02
C ARG A 51 -5.58 6.54 -1.63
N LEU A 52 -4.70 7.53 -1.73
CA LEU A 52 -3.36 7.46 -1.19
C LEU A 52 -3.44 7.42 0.35
N SER A 53 -2.73 6.48 0.94
CA SER A 53 -2.66 6.27 2.37
C SER A 53 -1.22 6.10 2.83
N ALA A 54 -0.96 6.55 4.06
CA ALA A 54 0.35 6.43 4.68
C ALA A 54 0.62 4.99 5.09
N ALA A 55 1.91 4.62 5.09
CA ALA A 55 2.34 3.33 5.59
C ALA A 55 2.14 3.24 7.10
N LYS A 56 1.43 2.20 7.57
CA LYS A 56 1.25 1.94 9.01
C LYS A 56 2.33 1.00 9.52
N ALA A 57 2.78 1.23 10.76
CA ALA A 57 3.74 0.37 11.42
C ALA A 57 3.21 -1.09 11.50
N GLY A 58 4.07 -2.06 11.18
CA GLY A 58 3.74 -3.48 11.20
C GLY A 58 2.94 -3.98 9.98
N GLN A 59 2.55 -3.10 9.06
CA GLN A 59 1.95 -3.49 7.79
C GLN A 59 3.00 -4.15 6.89
N VAL A 60 2.61 -5.12 6.07
CA VAL A 60 3.46 -5.65 5.00
C VAL A 60 3.47 -4.66 3.83
N SER A 61 4.65 -4.34 3.31
CA SER A 61 4.75 -3.43 2.18
C SER A 61 4.43 -4.12 0.86
N ASN A 62 3.47 -3.56 0.12
CA ASN A 62 3.09 -4.03 -1.21
C ASN A 62 3.89 -3.34 -2.33
N VAL A 63 4.63 -2.28 -2.00
CA VAL A 63 5.36 -1.42 -2.94
C VAL A 63 6.79 -1.21 -2.42
N ALA A 64 7.76 -1.14 -3.33
CA ALA A 64 9.12 -0.73 -3.00
C ALA A 64 9.22 0.81 -3.05
N LEU A 65 9.80 1.42 -2.02
CA LEU A 65 9.96 2.87 -1.94
C LEU A 65 11.38 3.20 -1.48
N ASN A 66 12.07 3.99 -2.29
CA ASN A 66 13.39 4.53 -1.99
C ASN A 66 13.27 6.03 -1.72
N LEU A 67 13.92 6.51 -0.66
CA LEU A 67 14.11 7.94 -0.50
C LEU A 67 15.28 8.42 -1.36
N PRO A 68 15.08 9.44 -2.21
CA PRO A 68 16.18 10.04 -2.95
C PRO A 68 17.11 10.82 -2.00
N SER A 69 18.37 10.95 -2.39
CA SER A 69 19.32 11.87 -1.74
C SER A 69 18.84 13.31 -1.87
N GLY A 70 18.93 14.10 -0.79
CA GLY A 70 18.51 15.50 -0.81
C GLY A 70 18.02 16.03 0.55
N PRO A 71 17.67 17.32 0.61
CA PRO A 71 17.22 17.97 1.84
C PRO A 71 15.83 17.46 2.22
N THR A 72 15.70 16.95 3.44
CA THR A 72 14.42 16.45 3.97
C THR A 72 13.53 17.55 4.54
N GLY A 73 14.08 18.76 4.73
CA GLY A 73 13.39 19.88 5.39
C GLY A 73 13.17 19.66 6.90
N MET A 74 13.75 18.62 7.50
CA MET A 74 13.61 18.33 8.92
C MET A 74 14.64 19.07 9.78
N ASP A 75 14.23 19.43 10.99
CA ASP A 75 15.09 20.05 12.01
C ASP A 75 16.25 19.12 12.44
N PRO A 76 17.45 19.68 12.65
CA PRO A 76 18.67 18.91 12.99
C PRO A 76 18.56 18.15 14.32
N SER A 77 17.65 18.55 15.22
CA SER A 77 17.38 17.87 16.49
C SER A 77 16.84 16.45 16.32
N GLN A 78 16.31 16.10 15.13
CA GLN A 78 15.71 14.79 14.84
C GLN A 78 16.67 13.83 14.10
N THR A 79 17.95 14.14 14.03
CA THR A 79 18.99 13.29 13.40
C THR A 79 19.06 11.88 14.01
N ASN A 80 18.77 11.73 15.30
CA ASN A 80 18.74 10.43 15.99
C ASN A 80 17.82 9.40 15.32
N PHE A 81 16.71 9.83 14.69
CA PHE A 81 15.79 8.92 13.99
C PHE A 81 16.41 8.30 12.73
N PHE A 82 17.20 9.09 11.99
CA PHE A 82 17.89 8.63 10.80
C PHE A 82 19.06 7.71 11.16
N GLN A 83 19.77 8.03 12.24
CA GLN A 83 20.84 7.17 12.77
C GLN A 83 20.31 5.80 13.22
N ALA A 84 19.17 5.77 13.94
CA ALA A 84 18.53 4.52 14.36
C ALA A 84 18.08 3.62 13.18
N LEU A 85 17.84 4.22 12.02
CA LEU A 85 17.47 3.53 10.79
C LEU A 85 18.69 3.18 9.91
N ASN A 86 19.92 3.43 10.37
CA ASN A 86 21.15 3.31 9.58
C ASN A 86 21.14 4.13 8.28
N ILE A 87 20.45 5.27 8.28
CA ILE A 87 20.41 6.20 7.14
C ILE A 87 21.52 7.23 7.32
N GLY A 88 22.48 7.24 6.39
CA GLY A 88 23.56 8.22 6.35
C GLY A 88 23.01 9.62 6.04
N THR A 89 22.94 10.47 7.06
CA THR A 89 22.47 11.85 6.94
C THR A 89 23.55 12.86 7.33
N LYS A 90 23.49 14.06 6.75
CA LYS A 90 24.39 15.17 7.03
C LYS A 90 23.57 16.43 7.29
N ILE A 91 24.02 17.27 8.22
CA ILE A 91 23.37 18.57 8.47
C ILE A 91 23.96 19.59 7.51
N VAL A 92 23.12 20.19 6.66
CA VAL A 92 23.50 21.22 5.68
C VAL A 92 22.56 22.41 5.86
N LYS A 93 23.12 23.61 6.05
CA LYS A 93 22.36 24.88 6.21
C LYS A 93 21.24 24.82 7.28
N GLY A 94 21.45 24.05 8.35
CA GLY A 94 20.47 23.91 9.44
C GLY A 94 19.33 22.94 9.13
N GLN A 95 19.42 22.09 8.09
CA GLN A 95 18.45 21.04 7.78
C GLN A 95 19.15 19.69 7.62
N ILE A 96 18.40 18.60 7.80
CA ILE A 96 18.89 17.23 7.57
C ILE A 96 18.83 16.90 6.08
N GLU A 97 19.97 16.49 5.51
CA GLU A 97 20.11 16.06 4.12
C GLU A 97 20.57 14.59 4.06
N LEU A 98 19.95 13.79 3.18
CA LEU A 98 20.39 12.41 2.92
C LEU A 98 21.61 12.40 2.00
N VAL A 99 22.65 11.68 2.39
CA VAL A 99 23.92 11.57 1.63
C VAL A 99 23.79 10.63 0.43
N SER A 100 22.98 9.58 0.57
CA SER A 100 22.73 8.58 -0.47
C SER A 100 21.24 8.24 -0.54
N ASP A 101 20.81 7.63 -1.64
CA ASP A 101 19.51 6.99 -1.70
C ASP A 101 19.43 5.86 -0.67
N PHE A 102 18.25 5.70 -0.05
CA PHE A 102 18.01 4.65 0.93
C PHE A 102 16.66 3.95 0.69
N PRO A 103 16.64 2.62 0.51
CA PRO A 103 15.40 1.87 0.37
C PRO A 103 14.69 1.73 1.72
N ILE A 104 13.61 2.49 1.93
CA ILE A 104 12.80 2.41 3.17
C ILE A 104 11.86 1.21 3.14
N LEU A 105 11.23 0.96 2.00
CA LEU A 105 10.24 -0.10 1.84
C LEU A 105 10.71 -1.10 0.78
N LYS A 106 10.63 -2.38 1.12
CA LYS A 106 10.81 -3.50 0.20
C LYS A 106 9.52 -4.31 0.15
N ILE A 107 9.20 -4.84 -1.03
CA ILE A 107 8.00 -5.67 -1.22
C ILE A 107 8.10 -6.89 -0.30
N GLY A 108 7.07 -7.13 0.49
CA GLY A 108 6.99 -8.24 1.44
C GLY A 108 7.61 -7.99 2.81
N ASP A 109 8.32 -6.87 3.02
CA ASP A 109 8.91 -6.53 4.31
C ASP A 109 7.93 -5.77 5.22
N LYS A 110 8.14 -5.83 6.53
CA LYS A 110 7.26 -5.15 7.50
C LYS A 110 7.71 -3.72 7.69
N VAL A 111 6.77 -2.79 7.60
CA VAL A 111 7.05 -1.37 7.84
C VAL A 111 7.45 -1.17 9.29
N SER A 112 8.70 -0.75 9.50
CA SER A 112 9.20 -0.36 10.83
C SER A 112 8.46 0.88 11.35
N PRO A 113 8.19 0.99 12.66
CA PRO A 113 7.48 2.13 13.23
C PRO A 113 8.17 3.47 12.94
N SER A 114 9.51 3.52 13.01
CA SER A 114 10.27 4.72 12.68
C SER A 114 10.16 5.10 11.20
N ALA A 115 10.10 4.12 10.29
CA ALA A 115 9.90 4.34 8.86
C ALA A 115 8.49 4.89 8.56
N ALA A 116 7.45 4.36 9.22
CA ALA A 116 6.08 4.86 9.08
C ALA A 116 5.95 6.33 9.51
N VAL A 117 6.57 6.70 10.63
CA VAL A 117 6.58 8.09 11.12
C VAL A 117 7.33 9.00 10.15
N LEU A 118 8.48 8.57 9.62
CA LEU A 118 9.25 9.34 8.65
C LEU A 118 8.45 9.58 7.36
N LEU A 119 7.80 8.55 6.81
CA LEU A 119 6.95 8.68 5.62
C LEU A 119 5.77 9.62 5.86
N THR A 120 5.18 9.58 7.05
CA THR A 120 4.11 10.50 7.46
C THR A 120 4.61 11.94 7.52
N LYS A 121 5.81 12.18 8.07
CA LYS A 121 6.42 13.52 8.16
C LYS A 121 6.84 14.07 6.80
N LEU A 122 7.34 13.22 5.91
CA LEU A 122 7.67 13.58 4.52
C LEU A 122 6.41 13.70 3.63
N ASN A 123 5.22 13.44 4.19
CA ASN A 123 3.93 13.41 3.48
C ASN A 123 3.92 12.46 2.26
N ILE A 124 4.75 11.42 2.30
CA ILE A 124 4.83 10.40 1.25
C ILE A 124 3.82 9.30 1.59
N LYS A 125 2.89 9.04 0.65
CA LYS A 125 1.83 8.05 0.80
C LYS A 125 2.02 6.94 -0.23
N PRO A 126 2.75 5.87 0.13
CA PRO A 126 3.15 4.84 -0.83
C PRO A 126 2.05 3.81 -1.12
N PHE A 127 1.00 3.73 -0.29
CA PHE A 127 -0.05 2.73 -0.45
C PHE A 127 -1.30 3.34 -1.08
N GLU A 128 -1.83 2.65 -2.07
CA GLU A 128 -3.13 2.93 -2.66
C GLU A 128 -4.14 1.92 -2.13
N TYR A 129 -5.26 2.43 -1.63
CA TYR A 129 -6.41 1.60 -1.25
C TYR A 129 -7.62 2.05 -2.08
N GLY A 130 -8.34 1.08 -2.65
CA GLY A 130 -9.55 1.24 -3.44
C GLY A 130 -10.29 -0.08 -3.57
#